data_AF-A0A256HMF7-F1
#
_entry.id   AF-A0A256HMF7-F1
#
_cell.length_a   1.000
_cell.length_b   1.000
_cell.length_c   1.000
_cell.angle_alpha   90.00
_cell.angle_beta   90.00
_cell.angle_gamma   90.00
#
_symmetry.space_group_name_H-M   'P 1'
#
loop_
_entity.id
_entity.type
_entity.pdbx_description
1 polymer ?
#
loop_
_entity_poly.entity_id
_entity_poly.type
_entity_poly.pdbx_seq_one_letter_code
_entity_poly.pdbx_strand_id
1 'polypeptide(L)'
;MSVTLPPDSLDGYRRFSRFNSPYPAHDDGSAVDLYPEDGRGVSPVSGVVRETRTVGCPDRSYAASEDHLIVVDLDDEWCRRAGAAPGTAARILHVVPEVSPGDRVDVGDDLGPTTRSGFFGQWVDDHVHLGFRAPGASALRASGSLPVDVDVAVAPIPWDGEGVVVERGPTHVILDAPVHPDPGESFAALASDERIPLDGGLAHYAGGGAFGAGTPGGALDGGTPGGDAVEHGDPAGRGDGFGRFEEGAAATLWGTRVGVAAGRGLAWDAVDVLANGERVVGLSLFAARDAGYGAKVVCPDREFAIGEAVSLDVVPIDDPIRLGVG
;
A
#
# COMPACT_ATOMS: atom_id res chain seq x y z
N MET A 1 -9.32 -0.18 -17.58
CA MET A 1 -10.27 -0.82 -16.63
C MET A 1 -9.48 -1.12 -15.38
N SER A 2 -9.91 -0.56 -14.24
CA SER A 2 -9.30 -0.82 -12.93
C SER A 2 -10.04 -1.98 -12.27
N VAL A 3 -9.37 -2.75 -11.42
CA VAL A 3 -10.01 -3.69 -10.50
C VAL A 3 -10.05 -3.02 -9.13
N THR A 4 -11.25 -2.79 -8.61
CA THR A 4 -11.44 -2.16 -7.30
C THR A 4 -11.74 -3.23 -6.27
N LEU A 5 -10.87 -3.41 -5.28
CA LEU A 5 -11.09 -4.37 -4.20
C LEU A 5 -12.29 -3.94 -3.34
N PRO A 6 -13.32 -4.79 -3.22
CA PRO A 6 -14.41 -4.55 -2.28
C PRO A 6 -13.90 -4.60 -0.82
N PRO A 7 -14.60 -3.98 0.15
CA PRO A 7 -14.14 -3.92 1.54
C PRO A 7 -13.84 -5.28 2.19
N ASP A 8 -14.67 -6.29 1.93
CA ASP A 8 -14.51 -7.65 2.49
C ASP A 8 -13.22 -8.34 2.02
N SER A 9 -12.69 -7.97 0.84
CA SER A 9 -11.37 -8.42 0.38
C SER A 9 -10.23 -8.00 1.32
N LEU A 10 -10.45 -7.00 2.17
CA LEU A 10 -9.47 -6.50 3.15
C LEU A 10 -9.72 -7.04 4.57
N ASP A 11 -10.80 -7.78 4.81
CA ASP A 11 -11.22 -8.18 6.17
C ASP A 11 -10.19 -9.05 6.89
N GLY A 12 -9.29 -9.71 6.17
CA GLY A 12 -8.20 -10.52 6.73
C GLY A 12 -6.89 -9.77 6.98
N TYR A 13 -6.81 -8.47 6.73
CA TYR A 13 -5.55 -7.73 6.69
C TYR A 13 -5.52 -6.55 7.64
N ARG A 14 -4.51 -6.48 8.50
CA ARG A 14 -4.37 -5.35 9.45
C ARG A 14 -3.95 -4.05 8.76
N ARG A 15 -3.22 -4.17 7.65
CA ARG A 15 -2.65 -3.04 6.90
C ARG A 15 -2.69 -3.32 5.41
N PHE A 16 -2.62 -2.27 4.60
CA PHE A 16 -2.32 -2.39 3.18
C PHE A 16 -1.52 -1.19 2.68
N SER A 17 -0.83 -1.38 1.55
CA SER A 17 -0.15 -0.31 0.83
C SER A 17 -0.23 -0.53 -0.67
N ARG A 18 -0.40 0.55 -1.42
CA ARG A 18 -0.32 0.57 -2.88
C ARG A 18 1.07 1.00 -3.36
N PHE A 19 1.84 1.72 -2.52
CA PHE A 19 3.08 2.39 -2.95
C PHE A 19 4.33 2.08 -2.10
N ASN A 20 4.26 1.19 -1.10
CA ASN A 20 5.38 0.85 -0.22
C ASN A 20 6.30 -0.23 -0.82
N SER A 21 6.71 -0.03 -2.07
CA SER A 21 7.51 -0.99 -2.81
C SER A 21 8.26 -0.29 -3.94
N PRO A 22 9.52 -0.69 -4.23
CA PRO A 22 10.32 -0.07 -5.29
C PRO A 22 9.97 -0.61 -6.70
N TYR A 23 9.00 -1.53 -6.80
CA TYR A 23 8.69 -2.20 -8.06
C TYR A 23 7.72 -1.39 -8.91
N PRO A 24 7.91 -1.36 -10.26
CA PRO A 24 7.07 -0.57 -11.15
C PRO A 24 5.56 -0.85 -11.06
N ALA A 25 5.18 -2.06 -10.64
CA ALA A 25 3.76 -2.39 -10.45
C ALA A 25 3.09 -1.48 -9.40
N HIS A 26 3.82 -0.99 -8.40
CA HIS A 26 3.30 -0.08 -7.39
C HIS A 26 3.30 1.37 -7.87
N ASP A 27 4.35 1.81 -8.57
CA ASP A 27 4.38 3.13 -9.24
C ASP A 27 3.22 3.27 -10.25
N ASP A 28 2.96 2.20 -11.00
CA ASP A 28 1.84 2.08 -11.94
C ASP A 28 0.51 1.75 -11.23
N GLY A 29 0.46 1.73 -9.89
CA GLY A 29 -0.65 1.31 -9.02
C GLY A 29 -1.45 0.11 -9.55
N SER A 30 -0.73 -0.87 -10.06
CA SER A 30 -1.23 -2.11 -10.64
C SER A 30 -0.92 -3.31 -9.73
N ALA A 31 -0.63 -3.02 -8.47
CA ALA A 31 -0.49 -3.96 -7.37
C ALA A 31 -0.89 -3.31 -6.05
N VAL A 32 -1.18 -4.15 -5.06
CA VAL A 32 -1.40 -3.78 -3.66
C VAL A 32 -0.79 -4.85 -2.76
N ASP A 33 -0.11 -4.42 -1.72
CA ASP A 33 0.44 -5.28 -0.68
C ASP A 33 -0.53 -5.29 0.51
N LEU A 34 -0.94 -6.47 0.94
CA LEU A 34 -1.92 -6.70 1.99
C LEU A 34 -1.22 -7.45 3.14
N TYR A 35 -1.22 -6.87 4.34
CA TYR A 35 -0.44 -7.39 5.47
C TYR A 35 -1.33 -8.16 6.46
N PRO A 36 -1.25 -9.51 6.50
CA PRO A 36 -2.08 -10.32 7.39
C PRO A 36 -1.50 -10.36 8.81
N GLU A 37 -2.35 -10.48 9.83
CA GLU A 37 -1.94 -10.50 11.25
C GLU A 37 -0.94 -11.62 11.58
N ASP A 38 -1.27 -12.85 11.21
CA ASP A 38 -0.65 -14.05 11.78
C ASP A 38 0.42 -14.72 10.88
N GLY A 39 1.02 -13.96 9.94
CA GLY A 39 2.02 -14.50 9.00
C GLY A 39 1.45 -15.57 8.07
N ARG A 40 0.13 -15.60 7.89
CA ARG A 40 -0.57 -16.47 6.94
C ARG A 40 -1.30 -15.63 5.92
N GLY A 41 -1.07 -15.93 4.65
CA GLY A 41 -1.78 -15.30 3.55
C GLY A 41 -3.19 -15.86 3.47
N VAL A 42 -4.19 -14.98 3.51
CA VAL A 42 -5.59 -15.34 3.25
C VAL A 42 -5.99 -14.85 1.86
N SER A 43 -6.97 -15.47 1.22
CA SER A 43 -7.38 -15.08 -0.12
C SER A 43 -8.10 -13.73 -0.09
N PRO A 44 -7.64 -12.71 -0.83
CA PRO A 44 -8.39 -11.46 -1.00
C PRO A 44 -9.50 -11.59 -2.07
N VAL A 45 -9.63 -12.75 -2.71
CA VAL A 45 -10.52 -12.97 -3.86
C VAL A 45 -11.27 -14.30 -3.75
N SER A 46 -12.44 -14.40 -4.40
CA SER A 46 -13.14 -15.68 -4.60
C SER A 46 -12.93 -16.22 -6.02
N GLY A 47 -12.69 -17.51 -6.14
CA GLY A 47 -12.53 -18.17 -7.44
C GLY A 47 -11.98 -19.59 -7.36
N VAL A 48 -11.36 -20.02 -8.46
CA VAL A 48 -10.71 -21.34 -8.55
C VAL A 48 -9.22 -21.15 -8.76
N VAL A 49 -8.41 -21.83 -7.95
CA VAL A 49 -6.95 -21.86 -8.13
C VAL A 49 -6.66 -22.52 -9.47
N ARG A 50 -6.08 -21.76 -10.39
CA ARG A 50 -5.73 -22.22 -11.73
C ARG A 50 -4.38 -22.91 -11.75
N GLU A 51 -3.37 -22.29 -11.14
CA GLU A 51 -2.01 -22.81 -11.07
C GLU A 51 -1.25 -22.20 -9.89
N THR A 52 -0.30 -22.96 -9.35
CA THR A 52 0.71 -22.46 -8.41
C THR A 52 2.09 -22.60 -9.05
N ARG A 53 3.01 -21.70 -8.69
CA ARG A 53 4.37 -21.71 -9.23
C ARG A 53 5.36 -21.27 -8.15
N THR A 54 6.48 -21.98 -8.09
CA THR A 54 7.65 -21.60 -7.28
C THR A 54 8.74 -21.05 -8.20
N VAL A 55 9.39 -19.98 -7.79
CA VAL A 55 10.49 -19.34 -8.51
C VAL A 55 11.64 -19.05 -7.54
N GLY A 56 12.88 -19.07 -8.03
CA GLY A 56 14.01 -18.59 -7.23
C GLY A 56 13.92 -17.07 -7.04
N CYS A 57 14.32 -16.59 -5.87
CA CYS A 57 14.41 -15.16 -5.57
C CYS A 57 15.89 -14.72 -5.44
N PRO A 58 16.16 -13.40 -5.36
CA PRO A 58 17.50 -12.90 -5.12
C PRO A 58 18.13 -13.49 -3.86
N ASP A 59 19.42 -13.82 -3.93
CA ASP A 59 20.17 -14.34 -2.78
C ASP A 59 20.35 -13.22 -1.73
N ARG A 60 19.70 -13.40 -0.58
CA ARG A 60 19.72 -12.49 0.56
C ARG A 60 19.79 -13.33 1.83
N SER A 61 20.73 -13.03 2.72
CA SER A 61 20.95 -13.80 3.97
C SER A 61 19.75 -13.80 4.92
N TYR A 62 18.83 -12.84 4.77
CA TYR A 62 17.62 -12.70 5.59
C TYR A 62 16.36 -13.28 4.92
N ALA A 63 16.45 -13.83 3.71
CA ALA A 63 15.29 -14.28 2.94
C ALA A 63 15.34 -15.78 2.61
N ALA A 64 14.17 -16.34 2.29
CA ALA A 64 14.10 -17.64 1.64
C ALA A 64 14.81 -17.60 0.28
N SER A 65 15.17 -18.76 -0.28
CA SER A 65 15.76 -18.87 -1.63
C SER A 65 14.71 -18.91 -2.74
N GLU A 66 13.44 -19.08 -2.37
CA GLU A 66 12.31 -19.26 -3.26
C GLU A 66 11.15 -18.36 -2.88
N ASP A 67 10.34 -18.03 -3.88
CA ASP A 67 9.11 -17.28 -3.76
C ASP A 67 8.03 -17.95 -4.61
N HIS A 68 6.78 -17.57 -4.40
CA HIS A 68 5.62 -18.29 -4.89
C HIS A 68 4.61 -17.38 -5.56
N LEU A 69 3.88 -17.95 -6.50
CA LEU A 69 2.76 -17.36 -7.20
C LEU A 69 1.58 -18.33 -7.14
N ILE A 70 0.44 -17.84 -6.71
CA ILE A 70 -0.87 -18.49 -6.83
C ILE A 70 -1.68 -17.69 -7.85
N VAL A 71 -2.20 -18.37 -8.87
CA VAL A 71 -3.09 -17.77 -9.86
C VAL A 71 -4.50 -18.26 -9.59
N VAL A 72 -5.44 -17.34 -9.43
CA VAL A 72 -6.87 -17.64 -9.21
C VAL A 72 -7.67 -17.10 -10.38
N ASP A 73 -8.40 -17.97 -11.07
CA ASP A 73 -9.43 -17.55 -12.02
C ASP A 73 -10.65 -17.11 -11.21
N LEU A 74 -11.02 -15.83 -11.36
CA LEU A 74 -11.99 -15.19 -10.48
C LEU A 74 -13.42 -15.60 -10.81
N ASP A 75 -14.25 -15.72 -9.77
CA ASP A 75 -15.68 -15.90 -9.96
C ASP A 75 -16.31 -14.69 -10.66
N ASP A 76 -17.27 -14.93 -11.54
CA ASP A 76 -17.98 -13.86 -12.27
C ASP A 76 -18.68 -12.88 -11.31
N GLU A 77 -19.15 -13.36 -10.16
CA GLU A 77 -19.77 -12.52 -9.14
C GLU A 77 -18.75 -11.60 -8.46
N TRP A 78 -17.59 -12.14 -8.09
CA TRP A 78 -16.50 -11.35 -7.56
C TRP A 78 -16.04 -10.29 -8.58
N CYS A 79 -15.88 -10.67 -9.85
CA CYS A 79 -15.54 -9.74 -10.93
C CYS A 79 -16.53 -8.59 -11.05
N ARG A 80 -17.85 -8.88 -10.99
CA ARG A 80 -18.88 -7.83 -11.04
C ARG A 80 -18.78 -6.86 -9.88
N ARG A 81 -18.57 -7.35 -8.66
CA ARG A 81 -18.39 -6.51 -7.46
C ARG A 81 -17.15 -5.63 -7.56
N ALA A 82 -16.07 -6.15 -8.14
CA ALA A 82 -14.79 -5.45 -8.28
C ALA A 82 -14.66 -4.59 -9.56
N GLY A 83 -15.72 -4.50 -10.38
CA GLY A 83 -15.67 -3.78 -11.67
C GLY A 83 -14.75 -4.42 -12.72
N ALA A 84 -14.39 -5.69 -12.56
CA ALA A 84 -13.54 -6.44 -13.47
C ALA A 84 -14.34 -7.18 -14.56
N ALA A 85 -13.68 -7.50 -15.67
CA ALA A 85 -14.28 -8.31 -16.72
C ALA A 85 -14.34 -9.80 -16.31
N PRO A 86 -15.40 -10.55 -16.63
CA PRO A 86 -15.42 -12.00 -16.48
C PRO A 86 -14.20 -12.66 -17.15
N GLY A 87 -13.59 -13.64 -16.47
CA GLY A 87 -12.35 -14.27 -16.90
C GLY A 87 -11.06 -13.50 -16.53
N THR A 88 -11.15 -12.42 -15.76
CA THR A 88 -9.99 -11.82 -15.09
C THR A 88 -9.39 -12.84 -14.11
N ALA A 89 -8.05 -12.86 -14.03
CA ALA A 89 -7.33 -13.70 -13.08
C ALA A 89 -6.58 -12.85 -12.06
N ALA A 90 -6.55 -13.28 -10.80
CA ALA A 90 -5.69 -12.73 -9.76
C ALA A 90 -4.34 -13.44 -9.75
N ARG A 91 -3.30 -12.67 -9.43
CA ARG A 91 -1.95 -13.13 -9.10
C ARG A 91 -1.69 -12.76 -7.65
N ILE A 92 -1.43 -13.78 -6.85
CA ILE A 92 -1.14 -13.67 -5.42
C ILE A 92 0.29 -14.16 -5.23
N LEU A 93 1.17 -13.30 -4.75
CA LEU A 93 2.58 -13.63 -4.51
C LEU A 93 2.89 -13.63 -3.01
N HIS A 94 4.07 -14.15 -2.68
CA HIS A 94 4.65 -14.14 -1.33
C HIS A 94 3.92 -15.03 -0.31
N VAL A 95 3.19 -16.04 -0.79
CA VAL A 95 2.53 -17.06 0.03
C VAL A 95 2.97 -18.44 -0.42
N VAL A 96 3.50 -19.24 0.50
CA VAL A 96 3.81 -20.66 0.24
C VAL A 96 2.47 -21.40 0.08
N PRO A 97 2.15 -21.93 -1.11
CA PRO A 97 0.81 -22.44 -1.37
C PRO A 97 0.54 -23.74 -0.62
N GLU A 98 -0.51 -23.73 0.20
CA GLU A 98 -1.16 -24.93 0.76
C GLU A 98 -2.44 -25.32 0.00
N VAL A 99 -2.78 -24.54 -1.04
CA VAL A 99 -3.83 -24.81 -2.02
C VAL A 99 -3.27 -25.40 -3.32
N SER A 100 -4.11 -26.14 -4.05
CA SER A 100 -3.76 -26.84 -5.29
C SER A 100 -4.61 -26.37 -6.49
N PRO A 101 -4.12 -26.52 -7.72
CA PRO A 101 -4.92 -26.30 -8.92
C PRO A 101 -6.25 -27.08 -8.89
N GLY A 102 -7.35 -26.38 -9.12
CA GLY A 102 -8.72 -26.92 -9.05
C GLY A 102 -9.44 -26.64 -7.73
N ASP A 103 -8.72 -26.23 -6.68
CA ASP A 103 -9.33 -25.86 -5.40
C ASP A 103 -10.15 -24.57 -5.56
N ARG A 104 -11.30 -24.53 -4.89
CA ARG A 104 -12.07 -23.29 -4.72
C ARG A 104 -11.57 -22.57 -3.48
N VAL A 105 -11.44 -21.25 -3.59
CA VAL A 105 -11.12 -20.36 -2.48
C VAL A 105 -12.15 -19.26 -2.44
N ASP A 106 -12.61 -18.92 -1.25
CA ASP A 106 -13.41 -17.73 -0.96
C ASP A 106 -12.55 -16.64 -0.31
N VAL A 107 -13.04 -15.41 -0.34
CA VAL A 107 -12.41 -14.30 0.41
C VAL A 107 -12.27 -14.68 1.88
N GLY A 108 -11.05 -14.56 2.41
CA GLY A 108 -10.69 -14.91 3.79
C GLY A 108 -10.17 -16.34 3.98
N ASP A 109 -10.26 -17.21 2.98
CA ASP A 109 -9.73 -18.57 3.08
C ASP A 109 -8.21 -18.57 3.19
N ASP A 110 -7.67 -19.45 4.02
CA ASP A 110 -6.24 -19.62 4.22
C ASP A 110 -5.56 -20.20 2.96
N LEU A 111 -4.54 -19.51 2.45
CA LEU A 111 -3.77 -19.92 1.27
C LEU A 111 -2.44 -20.58 1.64
N GLY A 112 -1.97 -20.37 2.88
CA GLY A 112 -0.68 -20.84 3.37
C GLY A 112 0.12 -19.77 4.12
N PRO A 113 1.31 -20.12 4.66
CA PRO A 113 2.16 -19.14 5.35
C PRO A 113 2.76 -18.13 4.36
N THR A 114 2.92 -16.87 4.78
CA THR A 114 3.69 -15.89 4.01
C THR A 114 5.16 -16.28 3.95
N THR A 115 5.84 -15.95 2.86
CA THR A 115 7.29 -16.21 2.70
C THR A 115 8.09 -14.92 2.81
N ARG A 116 9.25 -15.02 3.47
CA ARG A 116 10.22 -13.94 3.50
C ARG A 116 10.97 -13.86 2.17
N SER A 117 10.47 -13.07 1.24
CA SER A 117 11.01 -13.00 -0.12
C SER A 117 12.27 -12.14 -0.24
N GLY A 118 13.23 -12.60 -1.05
CA GLY A 118 14.43 -11.83 -1.41
C GLY A 118 14.15 -10.66 -2.36
N PHE A 119 12.92 -10.52 -2.86
CA PHE A 119 12.52 -9.41 -3.71
C PHE A 119 12.26 -8.11 -2.93
N PHE A 120 11.90 -8.16 -1.64
CA PHE A 120 11.68 -6.94 -0.85
C PHE A 120 12.73 -6.73 0.26
N GLY A 121 12.91 -5.46 0.64
CA GLY A 121 13.93 -5.05 1.62
C GLY A 121 13.67 -5.61 3.02
N GLN A 122 14.71 -5.75 3.84
CA GLN A 122 14.65 -6.37 5.16
C GLN A 122 13.66 -5.69 6.14
N TRP A 123 13.30 -4.43 5.91
CA TRP A 123 12.33 -3.67 6.71
C TRP A 123 10.88 -3.84 6.26
N VAL A 124 10.62 -4.37 5.06
CA VAL A 124 9.26 -4.63 4.58
C VAL A 124 8.72 -5.85 5.32
N ASP A 125 7.51 -5.78 5.88
CA ASP A 125 6.89 -6.92 6.56
C ASP A 125 6.42 -7.96 5.54
N ASP A 126 6.31 -9.22 5.95
CA ASP A 126 5.76 -10.26 5.08
C ASP A 126 4.28 -9.95 4.78
N HIS A 127 3.88 -10.14 3.52
CA HIS A 127 2.58 -9.69 3.01
C HIS A 127 2.11 -10.56 1.86
N VAL A 128 0.84 -10.39 1.49
CA VAL A 128 0.26 -10.86 0.24
C VAL A 128 0.38 -9.76 -0.79
N HIS A 129 1.13 -10.01 -1.87
CA HIS A 129 1.17 -9.09 -3.01
C HIS A 129 0.13 -9.50 -4.04
N LEU A 130 -0.80 -8.60 -4.34
CA LEU A 130 -1.95 -8.85 -5.22
C LEU A 130 -1.90 -8.00 -6.48
N GLY A 131 -2.09 -8.64 -7.63
CA GLY A 131 -2.33 -7.96 -8.91
C GLY A 131 -3.26 -8.75 -9.82
N PHE A 132 -3.75 -8.12 -10.88
CA PHE A 132 -4.77 -8.73 -11.76
C PHE A 132 -4.35 -8.81 -13.21
N ARG A 133 -4.94 -9.73 -13.97
CA ARG A 133 -4.70 -9.92 -15.40
C ARG A 133 -6.01 -9.91 -16.17
N ALA A 134 -6.02 -9.18 -17.28
CA ALA A 134 -7.12 -9.21 -18.23
C ALA A 134 -7.36 -10.64 -18.75
N PRO A 135 -8.60 -10.96 -19.17
CA PRO A 135 -8.91 -12.26 -19.77
C PRO A 135 -7.95 -12.62 -20.91
N GLY A 136 -7.40 -13.84 -20.88
CA GLY A 136 -6.45 -14.35 -21.87
C GLY A 136 -5.02 -13.79 -21.78
N ALA A 137 -4.75 -12.82 -20.90
CA ALA A 137 -3.39 -12.35 -20.65
C ALA A 137 -2.58 -13.38 -19.86
N SER A 138 -1.26 -13.37 -20.02
CA SER A 138 -0.39 -14.28 -19.28
C SER A 138 -0.37 -13.93 -17.78
N ALA A 139 -0.83 -14.87 -16.96
CA ALA A 139 -0.75 -14.79 -15.51
C ALA A 139 0.65 -15.06 -14.95
N LEU A 140 1.66 -15.33 -15.78
CA LEU A 140 3.02 -15.67 -15.34
C LEU A 140 4.04 -14.54 -15.57
N ARG A 141 3.75 -13.58 -16.45
CA ARG A 141 4.62 -12.42 -16.66
C ARG A 141 4.54 -11.46 -15.47
N ALA A 142 5.68 -10.96 -15.01
CA ALA A 142 5.75 -9.98 -13.93
C ALA A 142 5.00 -8.68 -14.30
N SER A 143 5.19 -8.19 -15.52
CA SER A 143 4.51 -7.00 -16.04
C SER A 143 3.12 -7.29 -16.62
N GLY A 144 2.35 -6.22 -16.86
CA GLY A 144 1.03 -6.29 -17.51
C GLY A 144 -0.13 -6.45 -16.54
N SER A 145 0.04 -6.03 -15.28
CA SER A 145 -1.07 -5.94 -14.34
C SER A 145 -2.09 -4.89 -14.74
N LEU A 146 -3.36 -5.18 -14.46
CA LEU A 146 -4.40 -4.16 -14.48
C LEU A 146 -4.20 -3.21 -13.29
N PRO A 147 -4.58 -1.93 -13.42
CA PRO A 147 -4.69 -1.01 -12.30
C PRO A 147 -5.53 -1.61 -11.17
N VAL A 148 -5.10 -1.36 -9.93
CA VAL A 148 -5.78 -1.79 -8.71
C VAL A 148 -6.18 -0.57 -7.91
N ASP A 149 -7.42 -0.59 -7.42
CA ASP A 149 -7.92 0.38 -6.46
C ASP A 149 -8.56 -0.35 -5.27
N VAL A 150 -8.89 0.39 -4.22
CA VAL A 150 -9.47 -0.18 -2.99
C VAL A 150 -10.68 0.65 -2.59
N ASP A 151 -11.84 0.02 -2.42
CA ASP A 151 -13.10 0.68 -2.07
C ASP A 151 -13.25 0.87 -0.55
N VAL A 152 -12.21 1.39 0.10
CA VAL A 152 -12.26 1.74 1.53
C VAL A 152 -11.75 3.15 1.74
N ALA A 153 -12.43 3.88 2.63
CA ALA A 153 -11.93 5.15 3.12
C ALA A 153 -10.71 4.92 4.02
N VAL A 154 -9.72 5.82 3.92
CA VAL A 154 -8.57 5.86 4.82
C VAL A 154 -8.60 7.19 5.55
N ALA A 155 -8.80 7.15 6.87
CA ALA A 155 -8.84 8.34 7.70
C ALA A 155 -7.44 8.96 7.84
N PRO A 156 -7.29 10.29 7.70
CA PRO A 156 -6.03 10.97 7.94
C PRO A 156 -5.74 11.09 9.43
N ILE A 157 -4.52 10.75 9.84
CA ILE A 157 -4.03 10.95 11.20
C ILE A 157 -2.98 12.06 11.20
N PRO A 158 -3.28 13.26 11.72
CA PRO A 158 -2.27 14.28 11.92
C PRO A 158 -1.29 13.84 13.01
N TRP A 159 -0.01 14.14 12.81
CA TRP A 159 1.05 13.79 13.76
C TRP A 159 2.16 14.84 13.70
N ASP A 160 2.76 15.13 14.83
CA ASP A 160 3.82 16.14 14.99
C ASP A 160 5.24 15.55 14.86
N GLY A 161 5.37 14.24 14.65
CA GLY A 161 6.66 13.56 14.50
C GLY A 161 7.26 13.07 15.83
N GLU A 162 6.57 13.28 16.95
CA GLU A 162 7.04 12.86 18.27
C GLU A 162 6.46 11.49 18.67
N GLY A 163 7.29 10.63 19.25
CA GLY A 163 6.84 9.34 19.79
C GLY A 163 7.88 8.63 20.64
N VAL A 164 7.49 7.50 21.23
CA VAL A 164 8.36 6.63 22.02
C VAL A 164 8.49 5.29 21.33
N VAL A 165 9.70 4.75 21.27
CA VAL A 165 9.96 3.42 20.70
C VAL A 165 9.28 2.34 21.55
N VAL A 166 8.33 1.62 20.96
CA VAL A 166 7.59 0.51 21.60
C VAL A 166 7.96 -0.85 21.03
N GLU A 167 8.44 -0.89 19.80
CA GLU A 167 8.90 -2.13 19.16
C GLU A 167 10.23 -1.89 18.43
N ARG A 168 11.10 -2.91 18.45
CA ARG A 168 12.35 -2.94 17.70
C ARG A 168 12.39 -4.17 16.82
N GLY A 169 12.42 -3.94 15.51
CA GLY A 169 12.76 -4.93 14.50
C GLY A 169 14.26 -4.93 14.17
N PRO A 170 14.71 -5.83 13.27
CA PRO A 170 16.11 -5.90 12.87
C PRO A 170 16.64 -4.64 12.16
N THR A 171 15.77 -3.92 11.47
CA THR A 171 16.11 -2.78 10.60
C THR A 171 15.16 -1.59 10.75
N HIS A 172 14.30 -1.63 11.75
CA HIS A 172 13.29 -0.60 11.98
C HIS A 172 12.87 -0.57 13.45
N VAL A 173 12.22 0.53 13.83
CA VAL A 173 11.50 0.66 15.10
C VAL A 173 10.07 1.12 14.84
N ILE A 174 9.16 0.76 15.74
CA ILE A 174 7.79 1.27 15.76
C ILE A 174 7.65 2.23 16.94
N LEU A 175 7.10 3.42 16.67
CA LEU A 175 6.75 4.40 17.70
C LEU A 175 5.32 4.16 18.21
N ASP A 176 5.02 4.58 19.44
CA ASP A 176 3.65 4.57 19.99
C ASP A 176 2.71 5.60 19.33
N ALA A 177 3.26 6.46 18.47
CA ALA A 177 2.56 7.52 17.78
C ALA A 177 2.79 7.47 16.25
N PRO A 178 1.82 7.94 15.44
CA PRO A 178 0.52 8.41 15.88
C PRO A 178 -0.42 7.25 16.27
N VAL A 179 -1.41 7.54 17.11
CA VAL A 179 -2.38 6.56 17.60
C VAL A 179 -3.56 6.46 16.63
N HIS A 180 -3.97 5.23 16.31
CA HIS A 180 -5.12 4.99 15.45
C HIS A 180 -6.42 5.48 16.12
N PRO A 181 -7.26 6.28 15.44
CA PRO A 181 -8.43 6.92 16.06
C PRO A 181 -9.56 5.94 16.37
N ASP A 182 -9.73 4.88 15.58
CA ASP A 182 -10.79 3.89 15.75
C ASP A 182 -10.34 2.46 15.36
N PRO A 183 -9.46 1.82 16.16
CA PRO A 183 -8.84 0.55 15.80
C PRO A 183 -9.87 -0.58 15.61
N GLY A 184 -9.69 -1.38 14.56
CA GLY A 184 -10.53 -2.52 14.20
C GLY A 184 -11.69 -2.17 13.26
N GLU A 185 -12.16 -0.92 13.28
CA GLU A 185 -13.37 -0.49 12.55
C GLU A 185 -13.05 0.19 11.20
N SER A 186 -11.96 0.94 11.11
CA SER A 186 -11.60 1.71 9.91
C SER A 186 -10.11 1.66 9.62
N PHE A 187 -9.75 1.92 8.36
CA PHE A 187 -8.36 2.15 8.00
C PHE A 187 -7.99 3.62 8.21
N ALA A 188 -6.78 3.87 8.68
CA ALA A 188 -6.22 5.20 8.84
C ALA A 188 -4.73 5.21 8.44
N ALA A 189 -4.22 6.37 8.04
CA ALA A 189 -2.82 6.57 7.69
C ALA A 189 -2.33 7.98 8.08
N LEU A 190 -1.02 8.12 8.26
CA LEU A 190 -0.34 9.38 8.54
C LEU A 190 -0.74 10.42 7.49
N ALA A 191 -1.25 11.54 7.94
CA ALA A 191 -1.67 12.62 7.08
C ALA A 191 -0.49 13.52 6.71
N SER A 192 -0.52 14.04 5.49
CA SER A 192 0.22 15.26 5.14
C SER A 192 -0.37 16.47 5.88
N ASP A 193 0.31 17.61 5.82
CA ASP A 193 -0.18 18.88 6.37
C ASP A 193 -1.48 19.35 5.67
N GLU A 194 -1.70 18.92 4.43
CA GLU A 194 -2.95 19.10 3.67
C GLU A 194 -4.09 18.19 4.13
N ARG A 195 -3.87 17.36 5.16
CA ARG A 195 -4.79 16.35 5.71
C ARG A 195 -5.14 15.25 4.72
N ILE A 196 -4.20 14.89 3.86
CA ILE A 196 -4.36 13.78 2.92
C ILE A 196 -3.52 12.60 3.45
N PRO A 197 -4.12 11.42 3.69
CA PRO A 197 -3.38 10.26 4.16
C PRO A 197 -2.33 9.80 3.14
N LEU A 198 -1.10 9.57 3.60
CA LEU A 198 0.07 9.21 2.78
C LEU A 198 0.32 7.71 2.77
N ASP A 199 0.98 7.25 1.71
CA ASP A 199 1.35 5.85 1.47
C ASP A 199 2.74 5.75 0.84
N GLY A 200 3.48 4.69 1.15
CA GLY A 200 4.77 4.39 0.54
C GLY A 200 6.01 4.62 1.42
N GLY A 201 7.19 4.41 0.84
CA GLY A 201 8.47 4.54 1.54
C GLY A 201 9.06 5.94 1.44
N LEU A 202 8.73 6.83 2.38
CA LEU A 202 9.25 8.21 2.41
C LEU A 202 10.63 8.24 3.10
N ALA A 203 11.72 8.73 2.53
CA ALA A 203 11.96 9.04 1.12
C ALA A 203 12.75 7.92 0.43
N HIS A 204 12.84 6.73 1.03
CA HIS A 204 13.70 5.67 0.53
C HIS A 204 13.21 5.00 -0.75
N TYR A 205 11.99 5.25 -1.22
CA TYR A 205 11.58 4.95 -2.60
C TYR A 205 11.50 6.22 -3.45
N ALA A 206 11.53 6.08 -4.78
CA ALA A 206 11.45 7.22 -5.69
C ALA A 206 10.06 7.87 -5.70
N GLY A 207 9.02 7.06 -5.48
CA GLY A 207 7.63 7.49 -5.42
C GLY A 207 6.92 6.98 -4.17
N GLY A 208 5.73 7.53 -3.97
CA GLY A 208 4.76 7.11 -2.97
C GLY A 208 3.36 7.38 -3.48
N GLY A 209 2.41 7.47 -2.56
CA GLY A 209 1.05 7.83 -2.92
C GLY A 209 0.27 8.43 -1.77
N ALA A 210 -1.00 8.63 -2.04
CA ALA A 210 -1.93 9.19 -1.09
C ALA A 210 -3.31 8.55 -1.26
N PHE A 211 -4.04 8.40 -0.17
CA PHE A 211 -5.41 7.91 -0.17
C PHE A 211 -6.37 9.11 -0.24
N GLY A 212 -6.76 9.50 -1.45
CA GLY A 212 -7.83 10.49 -1.65
C GLY A 212 -9.20 9.84 -1.67
N ALA A 213 -10.27 10.60 -1.41
CA ALA A 213 -11.63 10.11 -1.55
C ALA A 213 -11.87 9.54 -2.96
N GLY A 214 -12.16 8.24 -3.02
CA GLY A 214 -12.57 7.56 -4.24
C GLY A 214 -13.96 8.05 -4.64
N THR A 215 -14.10 8.63 -5.82
CA THR A 215 -15.33 8.41 -6.57
C THR A 215 -15.09 7.18 -7.43
N PRO A 216 -15.92 6.12 -7.36
CA PRO A 216 -15.80 5.01 -8.29
C PRO A 216 -15.88 5.53 -9.73
N GLY A 217 -14.81 5.35 -10.49
CA GLY A 217 -14.67 5.55 -11.94
C GLY A 217 -15.69 6.48 -12.61
N GLY A 218 -15.46 7.78 -12.58
CA GLY A 218 -16.05 8.70 -13.55
C GLY A 218 -15.37 8.52 -14.89
N ALA A 219 -16.05 7.86 -15.83
CA ALA A 219 -15.63 7.81 -17.23
C ALA A 219 -15.34 9.24 -17.74
N LEU A 220 -14.15 9.44 -18.29
CA LEU A 220 -13.83 10.61 -19.09
C LEU A 220 -14.71 10.55 -20.35
N ASP A 221 -15.88 11.17 -20.32
CA ASP A 221 -16.62 11.50 -21.54
C ASP A 221 -16.38 12.98 -21.86
N GLY A 222 -15.83 13.21 -23.05
CA GLY A 222 -15.46 14.53 -23.52
C GLY A 222 -16.71 15.35 -23.82
N GLY A 223 -16.85 16.50 -23.16
CA GLY A 223 -17.92 17.47 -23.41
C GLY A 223 -17.41 18.91 -23.26
N THR A 224 -17.41 19.62 -24.37
CA THR A 224 -17.04 21.03 -24.61
C THR A 224 -17.58 22.04 -23.57
N PRO A 225 -16.85 23.13 -23.24
CA PRO A 225 -17.33 24.12 -22.27
C PRO A 225 -18.38 25.07 -22.88
N GLY A 226 -19.51 25.21 -22.18
CA GLY A 226 -20.48 26.28 -22.44
C GLY A 226 -21.68 26.26 -21.50
N GLY A 227 -21.88 27.35 -20.76
CA GLY A 227 -23.18 27.69 -20.14
C GLY A 227 -23.14 27.93 -18.63
N ASP A 228 -23.54 29.13 -18.22
CA ASP A 228 -23.65 29.62 -16.84
C ASP A 228 -24.73 28.94 -15.99
N ALA A 229 -24.49 28.95 -14.65
CA ALA A 229 -25.41 28.80 -13.52
C ALA A 229 -25.98 27.37 -13.28
N VAL A 230 -26.23 26.87 -12.06
CA VAL A 230 -26.68 27.45 -10.78
C VAL A 230 -26.29 26.44 -9.66
N GLU A 231 -25.93 26.92 -8.47
CA GLU A 231 -25.82 26.08 -7.26
C GLU A 231 -27.12 25.30 -7.00
N HIS A 232 -27.06 23.98 -7.07
CA HIS A 232 -28.00 23.10 -6.39
C HIS A 232 -27.19 22.08 -5.60
N GLY A 233 -27.10 22.32 -4.29
CA GLY A 233 -26.52 21.37 -3.35
C GLY A 233 -27.30 20.06 -3.33
N ASP A 234 -26.58 18.96 -3.43
CA ASP A 234 -27.10 17.60 -3.22
C ASP A 234 -27.21 17.33 -1.70
N PRO A 235 -28.40 16.98 -1.17
CA PRO A 235 -28.60 16.70 0.24
C PRO A 235 -28.26 15.26 0.66
N ALA A 236 -27.52 14.47 -0.14
CA ALA A 236 -27.02 13.14 0.24
C ALA A 236 -25.49 13.06 0.28
N GLY A 237 -24.84 14.03 0.93
CA GLY A 237 -23.40 14.02 1.20
C GLY A 237 -23.00 12.92 2.19
N ARG A 238 -22.56 11.76 1.66
CA ARG A 238 -21.58 10.89 2.33
C ARG A 238 -20.29 10.89 1.51
N GLY A 239 -19.72 12.09 1.34
CA GLY A 239 -18.30 12.23 1.07
C GLY A 239 -17.68 12.60 2.41
N ASP A 240 -16.87 11.73 2.97
CA ASP A 240 -16.13 11.92 4.22
C ASP A 240 -14.98 12.92 4.05
N GLY A 241 -15.21 14.08 3.44
CA GLY A 241 -14.44 15.32 3.64
C GLY A 241 -12.93 15.34 3.34
N PHE A 242 -12.30 14.25 2.90
CA PHE A 242 -10.85 14.21 2.69
C PHE A 242 -10.48 14.42 1.22
N GLY A 243 -9.62 15.41 0.97
CA GLY A 243 -9.21 15.82 -0.37
C GLY A 243 -8.31 14.78 -1.06
N ARG A 244 -8.18 14.90 -2.37
CA ARG A 244 -7.09 14.30 -3.15
C ARG A 244 -6.10 15.38 -3.53
N PHE A 245 -4.84 15.03 -3.76
CA PHE A 245 -3.94 15.96 -4.42
C PHE A 245 -4.37 16.13 -5.88
N GLU A 246 -4.48 17.39 -6.33
CA GLU A 246 -4.56 17.72 -7.75
C GLU A 246 -3.20 17.46 -8.41
N GLU A 247 -3.17 17.13 -9.71
CA GLU A 247 -1.90 16.93 -10.44
C GLU A 247 -1.00 18.16 -10.27
N GLY A 248 0.27 17.93 -9.87
CA GLY A 248 1.23 19.01 -9.61
C GLY A 248 1.09 19.69 -8.24
N ALA A 249 0.11 19.32 -7.41
CA ALA A 249 0.00 19.84 -6.06
C ALA A 249 1.12 19.30 -5.16
N ALA A 250 1.62 20.16 -4.27
CA ALA A 250 2.64 19.80 -3.30
C ALA A 250 2.02 19.00 -2.14
N ALA A 251 2.75 17.99 -1.68
CA ALA A 251 2.51 17.32 -0.40
C ALA A 251 3.55 17.82 0.62
N THR A 252 3.09 18.21 1.80
CA THR A 252 3.93 18.76 2.86
C THR A 252 3.82 17.90 4.12
N LEU A 253 4.93 17.71 4.82
CA LEU A 253 4.97 17.05 6.13
C LEU A 253 5.83 17.90 7.08
N TRP A 254 5.25 18.30 8.20
CA TRP A 254 5.92 19.14 9.22
C TRP A 254 6.48 20.46 8.65
N GLY A 255 5.75 21.05 7.70
CA GLY A 255 6.13 22.30 7.04
C GLY A 255 7.17 22.13 5.92
N THR A 256 7.70 20.93 5.70
CA THR A 256 8.62 20.63 4.61
C THR A 256 7.88 19.97 3.46
N ARG A 257 8.05 20.49 2.24
CA ARG A 257 7.52 19.84 1.04
C ARG A 257 8.26 18.52 0.82
N VAL A 258 7.53 17.42 0.81
CA VAL A 258 8.08 16.06 0.69
C VAL A 258 7.86 15.44 -0.67
N GLY A 259 6.98 16.01 -1.50
CA GLY A 259 6.75 15.54 -2.86
C GLY A 259 5.68 16.31 -3.60
N VAL A 260 5.36 15.83 -4.79
CA VAL A 260 4.36 16.40 -5.70
C VAL A 260 3.49 15.30 -6.26
N ALA A 261 2.19 15.55 -6.37
CA ALA A 261 1.29 14.65 -7.08
C ALA A 261 1.67 14.52 -8.56
N ALA A 262 1.89 13.28 -8.96
CA ALA A 262 2.29 12.91 -10.31
C ALA A 262 1.56 11.62 -10.72
N GLY A 263 0.64 11.73 -11.68
CA GLY A 263 -0.16 10.60 -12.13
C GLY A 263 -1.09 10.07 -11.04
N ARG A 264 -0.83 8.86 -10.55
CA ARG A 264 -1.68 8.20 -9.52
C ARG A 264 -1.07 8.22 -8.12
N GLY A 265 0.13 8.76 -7.99
CA GLY A 265 0.87 8.78 -6.73
C GLY A 265 1.53 10.13 -6.48
N LEU A 266 2.60 10.08 -5.70
CA LEU A 266 3.46 11.19 -5.36
C LEU A 266 4.87 10.90 -5.88
N ALA A 267 5.45 11.84 -6.61
CA ALA A 267 6.90 11.86 -6.81
C ALA A 267 7.52 12.50 -5.57
N TRP A 268 8.31 11.73 -4.82
CA TRP A 268 8.97 12.28 -3.63
C TRP A 268 10.06 13.28 -4.04
N ASP A 269 10.12 14.40 -3.32
CA ASP A 269 11.22 15.36 -3.43
C ASP A 269 12.48 14.79 -2.75
N ALA A 270 13.62 15.40 -3.05
CA ALA A 270 14.88 15.06 -2.42
C ALA A 270 14.90 15.55 -0.96
N VAL A 271 14.52 14.67 -0.05
CA VAL A 271 14.44 14.95 1.39
C VAL A 271 15.10 13.84 2.21
N ASP A 272 15.56 14.19 3.39
CA ASP A 272 15.99 13.26 4.42
C ASP A 272 15.00 13.22 5.57
N VAL A 273 14.80 12.04 6.14
CA VAL A 273 14.13 11.87 7.43
C VAL A 273 15.21 11.81 8.51
N LEU A 274 15.05 12.67 9.51
CA LEU A 274 15.92 12.71 10.69
C LEU A 274 15.16 12.13 11.88
N ALA A 275 15.85 11.39 12.74
CA ALA A 275 15.36 11.00 14.05
C ALA A 275 16.31 11.55 15.11
N ASN A 276 15.83 12.35 16.05
CA ASN A 276 16.66 13.04 17.05
C ASN A 276 17.84 13.80 16.41
N GLY A 277 17.62 14.40 15.23
CA GLY A 277 18.62 15.18 14.48
C GLY A 277 19.63 14.37 13.65
N GLU A 278 19.55 13.03 13.65
CA GLU A 278 20.42 12.16 12.85
C GLU A 278 19.63 11.43 11.76
N ARG A 279 20.22 11.29 10.57
CA ARG A 279 19.59 10.68 9.39
C ARG A 279 19.20 9.23 9.65
N VAL A 280 18.00 8.86 9.23
CA VAL A 280 17.52 7.48 9.08
C VAL A 280 17.19 7.20 7.62
N VAL A 281 16.92 5.95 7.26
CA VAL A 281 16.57 5.60 5.86
C VAL A 281 15.22 6.21 5.47
N GLY A 282 14.26 6.24 6.40
CA GLY A 282 12.99 6.89 6.17
C GLY A 282 11.87 6.36 7.06
N LEU A 283 10.65 6.63 6.63
CA LEU A 283 9.38 6.11 7.11
C LEU A 283 8.81 5.10 6.13
N SER A 284 8.23 4.02 6.66
CA SER A 284 7.37 3.13 5.88
C SER A 284 5.92 3.48 6.19
N LEU A 285 5.21 4.03 5.20
CA LEU A 285 3.85 4.52 5.32
C LEU A 285 2.88 3.51 4.71
N PHE A 286 1.76 3.28 5.38
CA PHE A 286 0.71 2.35 5.00
C PHE A 286 -0.62 2.76 5.64
N ALA A 287 -1.72 2.27 5.08
CA ALA A 287 -3.02 2.28 5.75
C ALA A 287 -3.08 1.12 6.74
N ALA A 288 -3.56 1.38 7.95
CA ALA A 288 -3.71 0.40 9.02
C ALA A 288 -5.07 0.50 9.68
N ARG A 289 -5.55 -0.62 10.22
CA ARG A 289 -6.72 -0.67 11.11
C ARG A 289 -6.38 -1.23 12.49
N ASP A 290 -5.15 -1.72 12.70
CA ASP A 290 -4.74 -2.25 14.00
C ASP A 290 -4.42 -1.16 15.02
N ALA A 291 -4.53 -1.52 16.31
CA ALA A 291 -4.23 -0.63 17.41
C ALA A 291 -2.74 -0.26 17.54
N GLY A 292 -1.86 -1.03 16.89
CA GLY A 292 -0.41 -0.83 16.87
C GLY A 292 0.07 0.00 15.69
N TYR A 293 -0.75 0.93 15.16
CA TYR A 293 -0.47 1.65 13.91
C TYR A 293 0.96 2.15 13.83
N GLY A 294 1.35 3.04 14.75
CA GLY A 294 2.72 3.45 15.08
C GLY A 294 3.64 3.77 13.90
N ALA A 295 4.23 4.96 13.87
CA ALA A 295 5.16 5.30 12.81
C ALA A 295 6.33 4.29 12.74
N LYS A 296 6.49 3.66 11.57
CA LYS A 296 7.57 2.71 11.30
C LYS A 296 8.78 3.44 10.74
N VAL A 297 9.79 3.61 11.57
CA VAL A 297 11.06 4.27 11.23
C VAL A 297 12.05 3.22 10.73
N VAL A 298 12.48 3.35 9.47
CA VAL A 298 13.46 2.44 8.85
C VAL A 298 14.87 2.93 9.16
N CYS A 299 15.65 2.11 9.89
CA CYS A 299 16.94 2.49 10.44
C CYS A 299 17.90 1.28 10.57
N PRO A 300 18.29 0.61 9.46
CA PRO A 300 19.22 -0.53 9.51
C PRO A 300 20.59 -0.17 10.10
N ASP A 301 21.01 1.08 9.97
CA ASP A 301 22.34 1.56 10.40
C ASP A 301 22.32 2.26 11.78
N ARG A 302 21.18 2.22 12.49
CA ARG A 302 21.03 2.88 13.79
C ARG A 302 20.15 2.08 14.74
N GLU A 303 20.51 2.11 16.01
CA GLU A 303 19.74 1.47 17.07
C GLU A 303 19.02 2.50 17.95
N PHE A 304 17.83 2.13 18.39
CA PHE A 304 17.10 2.82 19.45
C PHE A 304 16.74 1.83 20.55
N ALA A 305 16.62 2.32 21.79
CA ALA A 305 16.14 1.53 22.92
C ALA A 305 14.61 1.54 23.02
N ILE A 306 14.01 0.44 23.48
CA ILE A 306 12.59 0.47 23.89
C ILE A 306 12.42 1.50 25.01
N GLY A 307 11.43 2.38 24.87
CA GLY A 307 11.20 3.51 25.78
C GLY A 307 11.99 4.78 25.44
N GLU A 308 12.81 4.77 24.39
CA GLU A 308 13.51 5.96 23.90
C GLU A 308 12.53 6.93 23.22
N ALA A 309 12.62 8.21 23.58
CA ALA A 309 11.88 9.27 22.90
C ALA A 309 12.55 9.61 21.56
N VAL A 310 11.73 9.70 20.52
CA VAL A 310 12.14 9.99 19.15
C VAL A 310 11.34 11.18 18.63
N SER A 311 12.06 12.20 18.19
CA SER A 311 11.55 13.34 17.44
C SER A 311 11.96 13.17 15.98
N LEU A 312 10.98 13.12 15.08
CA LEU A 312 11.22 13.04 13.65
C LEU A 312 11.13 14.42 12.98
N ASP A 313 11.97 14.62 11.98
CA ASP A 313 11.96 15.81 11.13
C ASP A 313 12.19 15.42 9.66
N VAL A 314 11.75 16.25 8.73
CA VAL A 314 12.04 16.11 7.30
C VAL A 314 12.71 17.37 6.78
N VAL A 315 13.88 17.20 6.17
CA VAL A 315 14.69 18.32 5.66
C VAL A 315 14.98 18.16 4.16
N PRO A 316 14.94 19.24 3.35
CA PRO A 316 15.40 19.20 1.97
C PRO A 316 16.89 18.91 1.87
N ILE A 317 17.31 18.13 0.87
CA ILE A 317 18.73 17.83 0.62
C ILE A 317 19.03 17.63 -0.87
N ASP A 318 20.29 17.79 -1.27
CA ASP A 318 20.72 17.61 -2.67
C ASP A 318 21.01 16.13 -3.02
N ASP A 319 21.25 15.25 -2.04
CA ASP A 319 21.63 13.83 -2.22
C ASP A 319 20.80 12.87 -1.32
N PRO A 320 19.53 12.61 -1.69
CA PRO A 320 18.60 11.82 -0.88
C PRO A 320 18.88 10.32 -1.00
N ILE A 321 18.52 9.55 0.04
CA ILE A 321 18.51 8.08 -0.06
C ILE A 321 17.40 7.67 -1.03
N ARG A 322 17.75 6.94 -2.09
CA ARG A 322 16.79 6.30 -3.01
C ARG A 322 17.17 4.84 -3.20
N LEU A 323 16.29 3.96 -2.73
CA LEU A 323 16.36 2.53 -2.93
C LEU A 323 15.45 2.18 -4.11
N GLY A 324 15.95 1.32 -4.98
CA GLY A 324 15.24 0.89 -6.17
C GLY A 324 15.63 -0.53 -6.54
N VAL A 325 14.97 -1.07 -7.55
CA VAL A 325 15.41 -2.33 -8.17
C VAL A 325 16.79 -2.11 -8.80
N GLY A 326 17.81 -2.75 -8.22
CA GLY A 326 19.14 -2.89 -8.82
C GLY A 326 19.14 -3.95 -9.91
#